data_AF-A0A831NQL3-F1
#
_entry.id   AF-A0A831NQL3-F1
#
_cell.length_a   1.000
_cell.length_b   1.000
_cell.length_c   1.000
_cell.angle_alpha   90.00
_cell.angle_beta   90.00
_cell.angle_gamma   90.00
#
_symmetry.space_group_name_H-M   'P 1'
#
loop_
_entity.id
_entity.type
_entity.pdbx_description
1 polymer ?
#
loop_
_entity_poly.entity_id
_entity_poly.type
_entity_poly.pdbx_seq_one_letter_code
_entity_poly.pdbx_strand_id
1 'polypeptide(L)'
;MEEVPEGTPSGEKEFEELTQHLRDIVEYPEITEEEFHELLSNASRNYGGPLPHRTWSLCPETRDVVPAVVWEKDGKVWITKKCPEGMITDVYYEDAKMYKRFEEWRFDFKIKSY
;
A
#
# COMPACT_ATOMS: atom_id res chain seq x y z
N MET A 1 -41.78 5.59 -11.49
CA MET A 1 -41.41 6.56 -12.53
C MET A 1 -40.29 7.35 -11.89
N GLU A 2 -39.05 6.92 -12.15
CA GLU A 2 -37.87 7.63 -11.62
C GLU A 2 -37.76 8.97 -12.32
N GLU A 3 -37.68 10.04 -11.55
CA GLU A 3 -37.53 11.38 -12.07
C GLU A 3 -36.11 11.53 -12.60
N VAL A 4 -35.98 11.74 -13.91
CA VAL A 4 -34.68 12.00 -14.54
C VAL A 4 -34.22 13.38 -14.11
N PRO A 5 -33.08 13.53 -13.41
CA PRO A 5 -32.63 14.83 -12.94
C PRO A 5 -32.34 15.75 -14.13
N GLU A 6 -32.84 16.98 -14.05
CA GLU A 6 -32.74 17.97 -15.11
C GLU A 6 -31.30 18.52 -15.20
N GLY A 7 -30.58 18.15 -16.25
CA GLY A 7 -29.21 18.62 -16.55
C GLY A 7 -28.48 17.69 -17.51
N THR A 8 -27.47 18.20 -18.22
CA THR A 8 -26.57 17.34 -19.01
C THR A 8 -25.88 16.37 -18.04
N PRO A 9 -25.93 15.04 -18.27
CA PRO A 9 -25.21 14.08 -17.44
C PRO A 9 -23.70 14.28 -17.67
N SER A 10 -23.13 15.20 -16.91
CA SER A 10 -21.69 15.25 -16.68
C SER A 10 -21.43 14.08 -15.74
N GLY A 11 -20.82 13.01 -16.24
CA GLY A 11 -20.49 11.83 -15.44
C GLY A 11 -19.73 12.16 -14.15
N GLU A 12 -19.25 13.40 -13.99
CA GLU A 12 -18.70 13.97 -12.77
C GLU A 12 -19.63 13.85 -11.54
N LYS A 13 -20.94 14.15 -11.65
CA LYS A 13 -21.86 14.06 -10.49
C LYS A 13 -22.14 12.61 -10.09
N GLU A 14 -22.36 11.76 -11.09
CA GLU A 14 -22.58 10.32 -10.89
C GLU A 14 -21.31 9.64 -10.34
N PHE A 15 -20.13 10.08 -10.78
CA PHE A 15 -18.84 9.59 -10.30
C PHE A 15 -18.55 10.02 -8.86
N GLU A 16 -18.92 11.25 -8.47
CA GLU A 16 -18.79 11.74 -7.09
C GLU A 16 -19.62 10.89 -6.10
N GLU A 17 -20.89 10.62 -6.43
CA GLU A 17 -21.76 9.75 -5.61
C GLU A 17 -21.24 8.31 -5.49
N LEU A 18 -20.73 7.75 -6.59
CA LEU A 18 -20.16 6.38 -6.63
C LEU A 18 -18.84 6.26 -5.84
N THR A 19 -17.97 7.27 -5.91
CA THR A 19 -16.68 7.23 -5.24
C THR A 19 -16.78 7.46 -3.73
N GLN A 20 -17.88 8.04 -3.26
CA GLN A 20 -18.12 8.28 -1.83
C GLN A 20 -18.25 6.97 -1.01
N HIS A 21 -18.65 5.86 -1.66
CA HIS A 21 -18.87 4.55 -1.01
C HIS A 21 -17.75 3.53 -1.25
N LEU A 22 -16.75 3.86 -2.07
CA LEU A 22 -15.71 2.90 -2.49
C LEU A 22 -14.63 2.67 -1.41
N ARG A 23 -14.45 3.64 -0.50
CA ARG A 23 -13.45 3.55 0.57
C ARG A 23 -13.86 2.63 1.72
N ASP A 24 -15.12 2.21 1.77
CA ASP A 24 -15.67 1.37 2.85
C ASP A 24 -15.45 -0.14 2.63
N ILE A 25 -14.90 -0.55 1.48
CA ILE A 25 -14.77 -1.97 1.11
C ILE A 25 -13.49 -2.61 1.66
N VAL A 26 -12.45 -1.80 1.92
CA VAL A 26 -11.14 -2.31 2.34
C VAL A 26 -10.91 -1.99 3.81
N GLU A 27 -10.85 -3.02 4.64
CA GLU A 27 -10.43 -2.90 6.03
C GLU A 27 -8.91 -2.77 6.11
N TYR A 28 -8.42 -1.63 6.59
CA TYR A 28 -6.99 -1.37 6.75
C TYR A 28 -6.52 -1.87 8.12
N PRO A 29 -5.49 -2.74 8.18
CA PRO A 29 -4.96 -3.21 9.45
C PRO A 29 -4.15 -2.09 10.10
N GLU A 30 -4.63 -1.60 11.24
CA GLU A 30 -3.83 -0.80 12.16
C GLU A 30 -2.82 -1.73 12.86
N ILE A 31 -1.54 -1.35 12.83
CA ILE A 31 -0.47 -2.05 13.55
C ILE A 31 0.14 -1.10 14.58
N THR A 32 0.62 -1.63 15.70
CA THR A 32 1.28 -0.80 16.73
C THR A 32 2.75 -0.55 16.41
N GLU A 33 3.36 0.45 17.06
CA GLU A 33 4.77 0.76 16.80
C GLU A 33 5.68 -0.43 17.15
N GLU A 34 5.34 -1.18 18.20
CA GLU A 34 6.04 -2.39 18.61
C GLU A 34 5.98 -3.47 17.52
N GLU A 35 4.80 -3.72 16.97
CA GLU A 35 4.60 -4.67 15.86
C GLU A 35 5.36 -4.24 14.61
N PHE A 36 5.35 -2.95 14.28
CA PHE A 36 6.15 -2.40 13.18
C PHE A 36 7.65 -2.62 13.41
N HIS A 37 8.14 -2.37 14.62
CA HIS A 37 9.54 -2.59 14.96
C HIS A 37 9.94 -4.07 14.90
N GLU A 38 9.06 -4.98 15.34
CA GLU A 38 9.25 -6.42 15.22
C GLU A 38 9.30 -6.86 13.76
N LEU A 39 8.31 -6.46 12.95
CA LEU A 39 8.28 -6.73 11.50
C LEU A 39 9.54 -6.20 10.83
N LEU A 40 9.95 -4.97 11.15
CA LEU A 40 11.16 -4.39 10.60
C LEU A 40 12.40 -5.21 11.00
N SER A 41 12.50 -5.67 12.26
CA SER A 41 13.62 -6.47 12.76
C SER A 41 13.76 -7.82 12.05
N ASN A 42 12.63 -8.47 11.76
CA ASN A 42 12.55 -9.79 11.12
C ASN A 42 12.60 -9.71 9.59
N ALA A 43 12.31 -8.53 9.01
CA ALA A 43 12.25 -8.33 7.58
C ALA A 43 13.61 -8.44 6.89
N SER A 44 13.60 -8.97 5.65
CA SER A 44 14.80 -9.04 4.83
C SER A 44 15.35 -7.65 4.54
N ARG A 45 16.69 -7.50 4.63
CA ARG A 45 17.38 -6.21 4.42
C ARG A 45 17.48 -5.82 2.94
N ASN A 46 17.29 -6.77 2.03
CA ASN A 46 17.44 -6.51 0.60
C ASN A 46 16.20 -5.81 0.05
N TYR A 47 16.40 -4.80 -0.80
CA TYR A 47 15.30 -4.08 -1.42
C TYR A 47 14.49 -5.02 -2.34
N GLY A 48 13.18 -5.14 -2.09
CA GLY A 48 12.30 -6.10 -2.76
C GLY A 48 12.62 -7.56 -2.45
N GLY A 49 13.27 -7.87 -1.32
CA GLY A 49 13.45 -9.25 -0.86
C GLY A 49 12.11 -9.97 -0.58
N PRO A 50 12.15 -11.26 -0.21
CA PRO A 50 10.93 -11.97 0.16
C PRO A 50 10.21 -11.26 1.31
N LEU A 51 8.88 -11.28 1.28
CA LEU A 51 8.04 -10.72 2.34
C LEU A 51 8.26 -11.47 3.68
N PRO A 52 8.30 -10.77 4.83
CA PRO A 52 8.35 -9.32 4.95
C PRO A 52 9.73 -8.76 4.56
N HIS A 53 9.78 -7.62 3.87
CA HIS A 53 11.04 -6.97 3.51
C HIS A 53 11.03 -5.47 3.84
N ARG A 54 12.24 -4.94 4.06
CA ARG A 54 12.45 -3.51 4.32
C ARG A 54 12.48 -2.73 3.02
N THR A 55 11.86 -1.56 3.03
CA THR A 55 11.90 -0.61 1.92
C THR A 55 11.97 0.82 2.44
N TRP A 56 12.21 1.76 1.53
CA TRP A 56 12.08 3.19 1.78
C TRP A 56 10.88 3.68 0.97
N SER A 57 10.03 4.48 1.60
CA SER A 57 8.81 5.02 0.97
C SER A 57 8.72 6.52 1.19
N LEU A 58 7.92 7.19 0.38
CA LEU A 58 7.61 8.60 0.57
C LEU A 58 6.44 8.73 1.54
N CYS A 59 6.60 9.58 2.56
CA CYS A 59 5.49 9.96 3.43
C CYS A 59 4.49 10.84 2.65
N PRO A 60 3.18 10.55 2.67
CA PRO A 60 2.20 11.35 1.93
C PRO A 60 2.03 12.75 2.52
N GLU A 61 2.20 12.89 3.84
CA GLU A 61 2.04 14.17 4.55
C GLU A 61 3.26 15.09 4.33
N THR A 62 4.46 14.58 4.58
CA THR A 62 5.69 15.41 4.59
C THR A 62 6.51 15.32 3.31
N ARG A 63 6.28 14.30 2.48
CA ARG A 63 7.09 13.94 1.30
C ARG A 63 8.54 13.53 1.62
N ASP A 64 8.85 13.27 2.88
CA ASP A 64 10.15 12.75 3.28
C ASP A 64 10.29 11.27 2.91
N VAL A 65 11.53 10.84 2.68
CA VAL A 65 11.88 9.43 2.52
C VAL A 65 11.96 8.79 3.91
N VAL A 66 11.01 7.90 4.21
CA VAL A 66 10.83 7.28 5.53
C VAL A 66 11.00 5.77 5.47
N PRO A 67 11.42 5.12 6.57
CA PRO A 67 11.52 3.66 6.62
C PRO A 67 10.12 3.03 6.54
N ALA A 68 10.02 1.97 5.76
CA ALA A 68 8.80 1.21 5.57
C ALA A 68 9.06 -0.29 5.53
N VAL A 69 8.03 -1.07 5.85
CA VAL A 69 8.06 -2.53 5.77
C VAL A 69 6.91 -2.99 4.89
N VAL A 70 7.20 -3.90 3.96
CA VAL A 70 6.20 -4.55 3.12
C VAL A 70 5.96 -5.95 3.65
N TRP A 71 4.70 -6.32 3.87
CA TRP A 71 4.31 -7.54 4.57
C TRP A 71 3.00 -8.09 4.03
N GLU A 72 2.71 -9.38 4.27
CA GLU A 72 1.51 -10.05 3.78
C GLU A 72 0.54 -10.33 4.93
N LYS A 73 -0.75 -10.05 4.72
CA LYS A 73 -1.84 -10.42 5.62
C LYS A 73 -3.16 -10.52 4.85
N ASP A 74 -3.94 -11.54 5.19
CA ASP A 74 -5.27 -11.80 4.61
C ASP A 74 -5.28 -11.88 3.07
N GLY A 75 -4.21 -12.43 2.50
CA GLY A 75 -4.05 -12.58 1.04
C GLY A 75 -3.75 -11.27 0.29
N LYS A 76 -3.52 -10.17 1.00
CA LYS A 76 -3.08 -8.88 0.47
C LYS A 76 -1.64 -8.59 0.92
N VAL A 77 -0.99 -7.71 0.18
CA VAL A 77 0.31 -7.16 0.56
C VAL A 77 0.11 -5.73 1.04
N TRP A 78 0.59 -5.46 2.22
CA TRP A 78 0.50 -4.18 2.92
C TRP A 78 1.86 -3.53 2.97
N ILE A 79 1.88 -2.20 2.99
CA ILE A 79 3.06 -1.41 3.28
C ILE A 79 2.76 -0.51 4.46
N THR A 80 3.55 -0.63 5.51
CA THR A 80 3.50 0.31 6.64
C THR A 80 4.71 1.21 6.61
N LYS A 81 4.48 2.51 6.72
CA LYS A 81 5.52 3.57 6.74
C LYS A 81 5.48 4.30 8.08
N LYS A 82 6.66 4.57 8.64
CA LYS A 82 6.81 5.35 9.88
C LYS A 82 7.08 6.82 9.53
N CYS A 83 6.02 7.61 9.44
CA CYS A 83 6.11 9.06 9.24
C CYS A 83 6.30 9.80 10.58
N PRO A 84 6.77 11.07 10.56
CA PRO A 84 6.82 11.91 11.75
C PRO A 84 5.45 12.09 12.44
N GLU A 85 4.38 12.18 11.64
CA GLU A 85 3.00 12.37 12.10
C GLU A 85 2.35 11.07 12.63
N GLY A 86 2.98 9.92 12.38
CA GLY A 86 2.46 8.62 12.80
C GLY A 86 2.77 7.50 11.82
N MET A 87 2.19 6.33 12.09
CA MET A 87 2.28 5.18 11.19
C MET A 87 1.10 5.14 10.25
N ILE A 88 1.39 4.85 8.99
CA ILE A 88 0.37 4.75 7.94
C ILE A 88 0.53 3.39 7.28
N THR A 89 -0.56 2.63 7.23
CA THR A 89 -0.61 1.34 6.53
C THR A 89 -1.49 1.49 5.29
N ASP A 90 -0.92 1.18 4.12
CA ASP A 90 -1.61 1.23 2.84
C ASP A 90 -1.60 -0.15 2.18
N VAL A 91 -2.58 -0.39 1.29
CA VAL A 91 -2.56 -1.55 0.40
C VAL A 91 -1.44 -1.34 -0.62
N TYR A 92 -0.45 -2.23 -0.60
CA TYR A 92 0.63 -2.24 -1.58
C TYR A 92 0.28 -3.11 -2.80
N TYR A 93 -0.37 -4.25 -2.55
CA TYR A 93 -0.83 -5.15 -3.59
C TYR A 93 -2.10 -5.89 -3.14
N GLU A 94 -3.12 -5.94 -3.99
CA GLU A 94 -4.44 -6.47 -3.60
C GLU A 94 -4.53 -8.01 -3.55
N ASP A 95 -3.56 -8.71 -4.17
CA ASP A 95 -3.45 -10.17 -4.24
C ASP A 95 -1.97 -10.60 -4.05
N ALA A 96 -1.69 -11.23 -2.92
CA ALA A 96 -0.36 -11.71 -2.56
C ALA A 96 0.20 -12.79 -3.50
N LYS A 97 -0.66 -13.60 -4.14
CA LYS A 97 -0.22 -14.61 -5.13
C LYS A 97 0.27 -13.92 -6.39
N MET A 98 -0.46 -12.90 -6.84
CA MET A 98 -0.04 -12.11 -8.01
C MET A 98 1.24 -11.33 -7.72
N TYR A 99 1.37 -10.75 -6.52
CA TYR A 99 2.60 -10.12 -6.06
C TYR A 99 3.81 -11.06 -6.19
N LYS A 100 3.72 -12.26 -5.60
CA LYS A 100 4.78 -13.28 -5.65
C LYS A 100 5.10 -13.73 -7.07
N ARG A 101 4.07 -13.88 -7.91
CA ARG A 101 4.26 -14.19 -9.34
C ARG A 101 5.08 -13.10 -10.04
N PHE A 102 4.86 -11.84 -9.71
CA PHE A 102 5.60 -10.72 -10.31
C PHE A 102 7.00 -10.55 -9.73
N GLU A 103 7.27 -11.01 -8.50
CA GLU A 103 8.63 -11.08 -7.96
C GLU A 103 9.55 -11.96 -8.83
N GLU A 104 9.03 -13.00 -9.48
CA GLU A 104 9.79 -13.85 -10.42
C GLU A 104 10.31 -13.08 -11.65
N TRP A 105 9.60 -12.02 -12.05
CA TRP A 105 9.96 -11.16 -13.18
C TRP A 105 10.75 -9.94 -12.77
N ARG A 106 11.10 -9.82 -11.48
CA ARG A 106 11.91 -8.71 -11.00
C ARG A 106 13.26 -8.76 -11.71
N PHE A 107 13.57 -7.68 -12.42
CA PHE A 107 14.85 -7.53 -13.08
C PHE A 107 15.93 -7.28 -12.02
N ASP A 108 16.60 -8.36 -11.59
CA ASP A 108 17.82 -8.29 -10.79
C ASP A 108 18.97 -7.88 -11.72
N PHE A 109 18.97 -6.61 -12.14
CA PHE A 109 20.24 -5.99 -12.50
C PHE A 109 21.01 -6.03 -11.19
N LYS A 110 21.90 -7.02 -11.01
CA LYS A 110 22.91 -6.96 -9.96
C LYS A 110 23.36 -5.52 -9.94
N ILE A 111 22.94 -4.76 -8.92
CA ILE A 111 23.58 -3.51 -8.56
C ILE A 111 24.91 -4.02 -8.06
N LYS A 112 25.82 -4.29 -8.99
CA LYS A 112 27.23 -4.47 -8.71
C LYS A 112 27.57 -3.15 -8.07
N SER A 113 27.62 -3.16 -6.75
CA SER A 113 28.36 -2.20 -5.96
C SER A 113 29.73 -2.10 -6.61
N TYR A 114 29.90 -1.08 -7.44
CA TYR A 114 31.21 -0.53 -7.72
C TYR A 114 31.62 0.30 -6.51
#